data_AF-A0A524MWJ1-F1
#
_entry.id   AF-A0A524MWJ1-F1
#
_cell.length_a   1.000
_cell.length_b   1.000
_cell.length_c   1.000
_cell.angle_alpha   90.00
_cell.angle_beta   90.00
_cell.angle_gamma   90.00
#
_symmetry.space_group_name_H-M   'P 1'
#
loop_
_entity.id
_entity.type
_entity.pdbx_description
1 polymer ?
#
loop_
_entity_poly.entity_id
_entity_poly.type
_entity_poly.pdbx_seq_one_letter_code
_entity_poly.pdbx_strand_id
1 'polypeptide(L)'
;MLMGYRYGFATFLVPSLPSYRGPLNEMHGTASTLDSSFKDVISPTADTPYSMAALDLRAEPTVLDVPAVADRYYVIQFVDLFGTNPHFVGSRATGPAAGTYLLVGPGYSGDIPDGFTDVLRFETDLVFIIGRTQLFGADDLPNVTAIMAGYQLATLSVHQGTPPVPSDPFDWPIWNDEASRDERFIGYVNRLLTLCQPPHPSEVAMFERFATIGIGAGLAFDAAALADDRRAAIRAGVDAARAAMTERVPHLGKQINGWSAVEALGSREFFAGDYGLRAAGAMAGWGGNDKVEAFYPMCREDAAGQPLDGTKSYTLHLETMPPAKAFWSVTIYDTPYDGVAGYLVDNPIDRYLVNATTPGLAYGDDGSLTIHIQRDQPTSAEGSANWLPAPDGPFYLAMRIYWPEPAALDGTWTPPPVVAT
;
A
#
# COMPACT_ATOMS: atom_id res chain seq x y z
N MET A 1 -11.46 -1.19 7.90
CA MET A 1 -12.34 -0.03 8.17
C MET A 1 -11.59 1.14 8.79
N LEU A 2 -11.39 1.22 10.11
CA LEU A 2 -10.88 2.44 10.75
C LEU A 2 -9.51 2.92 10.22
N MET A 3 -8.57 2.02 9.93
CA MET A 3 -7.26 2.39 9.35
C MET A 3 -7.38 2.97 7.93
N GLY A 4 -8.21 2.36 7.08
CA GLY A 4 -8.47 2.90 5.74
C GLY A 4 -9.20 4.24 5.80
N TYR A 5 -10.13 4.41 6.73
CA TYR A 5 -10.79 5.70 6.93
C TYR A 5 -9.83 6.78 7.46
N ARG A 6 -8.94 6.44 8.41
CA ARG A 6 -7.89 7.35 8.88
C ARG A 6 -7.04 7.87 7.73
N TYR A 7 -6.62 6.96 6.84
CA TYR A 7 -5.89 7.31 5.61
C TYR A 7 -6.74 8.22 4.72
N GLY A 8 -7.94 7.78 4.33
CA GLY A 8 -8.82 8.53 3.45
C GLY A 8 -9.18 9.93 3.97
N PHE A 9 -9.43 10.05 5.27
CA PHE A 9 -9.71 11.32 5.94
C PHE A 9 -8.56 12.30 5.77
N ALA A 10 -7.33 11.86 6.07
CA ALA A 10 -6.15 12.72 5.97
C ALA A 10 -5.78 13.07 4.52
N THR A 11 -6.03 12.16 3.58
CA THR A 11 -5.57 12.30 2.19
C THR A 11 -6.60 12.99 1.27
N PHE A 12 -7.90 12.85 1.52
CA PHE A 12 -8.93 13.31 0.58
C PHE A 12 -10.06 14.14 1.20
N LEU A 13 -10.20 14.19 2.53
CA LEU A 13 -11.33 14.88 3.17
C LEU A 13 -10.96 16.20 3.86
N VAL A 14 -9.67 16.45 4.10
CA VAL A 14 -9.21 17.64 4.83
C VAL A 14 -8.18 18.44 4.02
N PRO A 15 -8.62 19.45 3.25
CA PRO A 15 -7.74 20.25 2.38
C PRO A 15 -6.59 20.98 3.07
N SER A 16 -6.67 21.17 4.39
CA SER A 16 -5.63 21.87 5.17
C SER A 16 -4.47 20.97 5.60
N LEU A 17 -4.56 19.65 5.42
CA LEU A 17 -3.47 18.74 5.80
C LEU A 17 -2.42 18.63 4.68
N PRO A 18 -1.12 18.54 5.01
CA PRO A 18 -0.06 18.33 4.01
C PRO A 18 -0.24 17.04 3.17
N SER A 19 -0.88 16.03 3.74
CA SER A 19 -1.22 14.78 3.07
C SER A 19 -2.36 14.89 2.07
N TYR A 20 -3.08 16.02 2.00
CA TYR A 20 -4.18 16.20 1.08
C TYR A 20 -3.71 16.05 -0.37
N ARG A 21 -4.50 15.34 -1.19
CA ARG A 21 -4.17 15.07 -2.59
C ARG A 21 -5.19 15.64 -3.56
N GLY A 22 -6.44 15.83 -3.13
CA GLY A 22 -7.48 16.41 -3.95
C GLY A 22 -8.87 15.87 -3.61
N PRO A 23 -9.91 16.32 -4.33
CA PRO A 23 -11.28 15.86 -4.14
C PRO A 23 -11.48 14.38 -4.48
N LEU A 24 -12.58 13.82 -3.97
CA LEU A 24 -13.04 12.47 -4.31
C LEU A 24 -13.40 12.35 -5.81
N ASN A 25 -13.37 11.12 -6.33
CA ASN A 25 -13.70 10.77 -7.72
C ASN A 25 -12.79 11.41 -8.79
N GLU A 26 -11.67 11.99 -8.39
CA GLU A 26 -10.65 12.52 -9.28
C GLU A 26 -9.31 11.80 -9.06
N MET A 27 -8.56 11.59 -10.15
CA MET A 27 -7.23 10.99 -10.09
C MET A 27 -6.19 12.06 -9.78
N HIS A 28 -5.39 11.84 -8.74
CA HIS A 28 -4.36 12.77 -8.29
C HIS A 28 -2.99 12.10 -8.29
N GLY A 29 -1.97 12.76 -8.80
CA GLY A 29 -0.62 12.20 -8.75
C GLY A 29 0.35 12.98 -9.60
N THR A 30 1.62 12.89 -9.22
CA THR A 30 2.71 13.55 -9.95
C THR A 30 3.86 12.57 -10.06
N ALA A 31 4.44 12.49 -11.26
CA ALA A 31 5.71 11.79 -11.43
C ALA A 31 6.83 12.65 -10.85
N SER A 32 7.54 12.14 -9.84
CA SER A 32 8.73 12.77 -9.30
C SER A 32 9.75 11.72 -8.88
N THR A 33 11.03 12.04 -9.02
CA THR A 33 12.08 11.33 -8.28
C THR A 33 11.96 11.69 -6.81
N LEU A 34 12.22 10.72 -5.93
CA LEU A 34 12.24 10.96 -4.49
C LEU A 34 13.69 11.08 -4.02
N ASP A 35 13.90 11.98 -3.08
CA ASP A 35 15.19 12.20 -2.42
C ASP A 35 15.03 12.13 -0.89
N SER A 36 16.14 12.35 -0.19
CA SER A 36 16.19 12.36 1.28
C SER A 36 15.28 13.43 1.92
N SER A 37 14.86 14.46 1.17
CA SER A 37 13.96 15.52 1.65
C SER A 37 12.48 15.13 1.64
N PHE A 38 12.10 14.06 0.91
CA PHE A 38 10.72 13.58 0.88
C PHE A 38 10.31 12.93 2.21
N LYS A 39 9.37 13.55 2.94
CA LYS A 39 8.91 13.09 4.27
C LYS A 39 7.39 12.85 4.36
N ASP A 40 6.66 12.88 3.25
CA ASP A 40 5.19 12.74 3.24
C ASP A 40 4.72 11.33 3.63
N VAL A 41 5.53 10.31 3.34
CA VAL A 41 5.24 8.90 3.64
C VAL A 41 6.53 8.22 4.10
N ILE A 42 6.42 7.35 5.11
CA ILE A 42 7.53 6.51 5.59
C ILE A 42 7.82 5.37 4.61
N SER A 43 9.08 4.92 4.53
CA SER A 43 9.54 3.89 3.59
C SER A 43 9.08 4.12 2.14
N PRO A 44 9.17 5.35 1.59
CA PRO A 44 8.56 5.65 0.31
C PRO A 44 9.21 4.82 -0.81
N THR A 45 8.40 4.40 -1.77
CA THR A 45 8.90 3.72 -2.97
C THR A 45 9.40 4.78 -3.96
N ALA A 46 10.70 4.79 -4.24
CA ALA A 46 11.30 5.72 -5.20
C ALA A 46 11.28 5.23 -6.66
N ASP A 47 10.93 3.94 -6.90
CA ASP A 47 10.85 3.36 -8.24
C ASP A 47 9.48 3.53 -8.92
N THR A 48 8.43 3.92 -8.18
CA THR A 48 7.06 3.98 -8.71
C THR A 48 6.29 5.19 -8.18
N PRO A 49 6.24 6.30 -8.93
CA PRO A 49 5.36 7.42 -8.60
C PRO A 49 3.89 6.98 -8.46
N TYR A 50 3.17 7.67 -7.57
CA TYR A 50 1.82 7.33 -7.18
C TYR A 50 0.75 8.10 -7.97
N SER A 51 -0.28 7.39 -8.42
CA SER A 51 -1.57 7.94 -8.85
C SER A 51 -2.63 7.49 -7.84
N MET A 52 -3.29 8.41 -7.15
CA MET A 52 -4.18 8.11 -6.04
C MET A 52 -5.54 8.76 -6.23
N ALA A 53 -6.58 8.07 -5.78
CA ALA A 53 -7.92 8.62 -5.69
C ALA A 53 -8.66 7.99 -4.50
N ALA A 54 -9.68 8.67 -4.02
CA ALA A 54 -10.73 8.05 -3.23
C ALA A 54 -12.04 8.18 -4.01
N LEU A 55 -12.70 7.06 -4.23
CA LEU A 55 -13.96 6.95 -4.95
C LEU A 55 -15.11 7.02 -3.95
N ASP A 56 -16.14 7.79 -4.29
CA ASP A 56 -17.46 7.79 -3.66
C ASP A 56 -18.46 7.27 -4.69
N LEU A 57 -18.81 5.99 -4.57
CA LEU A 57 -19.64 5.25 -5.51
C LEU A 57 -21.13 5.26 -5.13
N ARG A 58 -21.54 6.07 -4.15
CA ARG A 58 -22.93 6.09 -3.65
C ARG A 58 -23.94 6.57 -4.69
N ALA A 59 -23.57 7.60 -5.47
CA ALA A 59 -24.49 8.25 -6.40
C ALA A 59 -24.63 7.48 -7.71
N GLU A 60 -23.49 7.09 -8.26
CA GLU A 60 -23.40 6.36 -9.53
C GLU A 60 -22.01 5.70 -9.67
N PRO A 61 -21.86 4.73 -10.60
CA PRO A 61 -20.57 4.17 -10.95
C PRO A 61 -19.60 5.22 -11.47
N THR A 62 -18.31 4.94 -11.33
CA THR A 62 -17.23 5.73 -11.93
C THR A 62 -16.56 4.92 -13.02
N VAL A 63 -16.17 5.55 -14.12
CA VAL A 63 -15.40 4.96 -15.20
C VAL A 63 -13.93 5.29 -15.00
N LEU A 64 -13.07 4.28 -15.07
CA LEU A 64 -11.62 4.41 -15.13
C LEU A 64 -11.14 4.11 -16.55
N ASP A 65 -10.53 5.10 -17.19
CA ASP A 65 -9.79 4.91 -18.43
C ASP A 65 -8.29 4.74 -18.13
N VAL A 66 -7.69 3.72 -18.76
CA VAL A 66 -6.26 3.40 -18.66
C VAL A 66 -5.67 3.36 -20.07
N PRO A 67 -4.59 4.10 -20.36
CA PRO A 67 -3.94 4.07 -21.66
C PRO A 67 -3.19 2.74 -21.86
N ALA A 68 -2.74 2.47 -23.08
CA ALA A 68 -1.83 1.35 -23.30
C ALA A 68 -0.48 1.64 -22.63
N VAL A 69 0.04 0.67 -21.87
CA VAL A 69 1.33 0.75 -21.17
C VAL A 69 2.11 -0.54 -21.46
N ALA A 70 2.92 -0.52 -22.50
CA ALA A 70 3.60 -1.72 -23.01
C ALA A 70 5.01 -1.93 -22.45
N ASP A 71 5.77 -0.86 -22.23
CA ASP A 71 7.23 -0.95 -22.03
C ASP A 71 7.66 -0.76 -20.57
N ARG A 72 6.71 -0.82 -19.62
CA ARG A 72 7.00 -0.66 -18.20
C ARG A 72 5.93 -1.31 -17.35
N TYR A 73 6.27 -1.55 -16.09
CA TYR A 73 5.30 -1.99 -15.10
C TYR A 73 4.37 -0.85 -14.68
N TYR A 74 3.09 -1.18 -14.53
CA TYR A 74 2.12 -0.34 -13.84
C TYR A 74 1.07 -1.21 -13.13
N VAL A 75 0.50 -0.67 -12.07
CA VAL A 75 -0.64 -1.23 -11.37
C VAL A 75 -1.53 -0.13 -10.82
N ILE A 76 -2.84 -0.29 -10.96
CA ILE A 76 -3.90 0.44 -10.29
C ILE A 76 -4.53 -0.54 -9.31
N GLN A 77 -4.11 -0.46 -8.05
CA GLN A 77 -4.65 -1.25 -6.96
C GLN A 77 -5.92 -0.57 -6.43
N PHE A 78 -6.96 -1.35 -6.18
CA PHE A 78 -8.13 -0.89 -5.46
C PHE A 78 -8.13 -1.46 -4.05
N VAL A 79 -8.37 -0.62 -3.05
CA VAL A 79 -8.48 -1.00 -1.63
C VAL A 79 -9.84 -0.55 -1.13
N ASP A 80 -10.68 -1.49 -0.70
CA ASP A 80 -11.99 -1.15 -0.17
C ASP A 80 -11.92 -0.59 1.26
N LEU A 81 -13.04 -0.09 1.78
CA LEU A 81 -13.08 0.42 3.15
C LEU A 81 -12.85 -0.69 4.19
N PHE A 82 -13.05 -1.96 3.86
CA PHE A 82 -12.69 -3.06 4.74
C PHE A 82 -11.17 -3.30 4.84
N GLY A 83 -10.39 -2.74 3.92
CA GLY A 83 -8.94 -2.93 3.83
C GLY A 83 -8.56 -4.20 3.07
N THR A 84 -9.41 -4.66 2.16
CA THR A 84 -9.10 -5.73 1.22
C THR A 84 -8.72 -5.16 -0.14
N ASN A 85 -8.05 -5.97 -0.96
CA ASN A 85 -7.66 -5.64 -2.33
C ASN A 85 -8.56 -6.40 -3.33
N PRO A 86 -9.80 -5.93 -3.60
CA PRO A 86 -10.74 -6.70 -4.40
C PRO A 86 -10.35 -6.78 -5.89
N HIS A 87 -9.67 -5.76 -6.41
CA HIS A 87 -9.37 -5.63 -7.84
C HIS A 87 -7.99 -5.02 -8.10
N PHE A 88 -7.45 -5.35 -9.26
CA PHE A 88 -6.23 -4.78 -9.82
C PHE A 88 -6.43 -4.55 -11.32
N VAL A 89 -5.97 -3.40 -11.83
CA VAL A 89 -5.81 -3.14 -13.27
C VAL A 89 -4.34 -2.83 -13.49
N GLY A 90 -3.67 -3.51 -14.41
CA GLY A 90 -2.20 -3.38 -14.48
C GLY A 90 -1.52 -4.44 -15.33
N SER A 91 -0.19 -4.31 -15.45
CA SER A 91 0.66 -5.21 -16.21
C SER A 91 0.40 -6.69 -15.92
N ARG A 92 0.25 -7.06 -14.63
CA ARG A 92 -0.07 -8.43 -14.22
C ARG A 92 -1.53 -8.80 -14.45
N ALA A 93 -2.45 -7.94 -14.00
CA ALA A 93 -3.86 -8.30 -13.84
C ALA A 93 -4.64 -8.24 -15.17
N THR A 94 -4.35 -7.25 -16.01
CA THR A 94 -5.10 -6.95 -17.24
C THR A 94 -4.22 -6.80 -18.48
N GLY A 95 -2.89 -6.72 -18.30
CA GLY A 95 -1.92 -6.61 -19.39
C GLY A 95 -1.68 -5.18 -19.87
N PRO A 96 -0.95 -5.02 -21.00
CA PRO A 96 -0.47 -3.71 -21.46
C PRO A 96 -1.45 -2.92 -22.32
N ALA A 97 -2.57 -3.52 -22.73
CA ALA A 97 -3.54 -2.87 -23.61
C ALA A 97 -4.28 -1.74 -22.86
N ALA A 98 -4.71 -0.72 -23.62
CA ALA A 98 -5.64 0.27 -23.10
C ALA A 98 -6.95 -0.41 -22.69
N GLY A 99 -7.62 0.14 -21.67
CA GLY A 99 -8.89 -0.40 -21.20
C GLY A 99 -9.72 0.65 -20.47
N THR A 100 -11.03 0.42 -20.48
CA THR A 100 -12.04 1.26 -19.83
C THR A 100 -12.83 0.40 -18.87
N TYR A 101 -12.81 0.70 -17.58
CA TYR A 101 -13.33 -0.15 -16.52
C TYR A 101 -14.45 0.57 -15.77
N LEU A 102 -15.58 -0.11 -15.60
CA LEU A 102 -16.69 0.43 -14.82
C LEU A 102 -16.56 0.02 -13.34
N LEU A 103 -16.49 1.01 -12.45
CA LEU A 103 -16.30 0.85 -11.01
C LEU A 103 -17.65 1.01 -10.31
N VAL A 104 -18.16 -0.08 -9.73
CA VAL A 104 -19.56 -0.17 -9.28
C VAL A 104 -19.63 -0.42 -7.78
N GLY A 105 -20.27 0.52 -7.06
CA GLY A 105 -20.56 0.39 -5.63
C GLY A 105 -21.62 -0.68 -5.33
N PRO A 106 -21.70 -1.15 -4.08
CA PRO A 106 -22.59 -2.25 -3.67
C PRO A 106 -24.08 -1.94 -3.83
N GLY A 107 -24.47 -0.66 -3.75
CA GLY A 107 -25.86 -0.22 -3.84
C GLY A 107 -26.39 0.01 -5.26
N TYR A 108 -25.54 -0.05 -6.29
CA TYR A 108 -25.96 0.30 -7.65
C TYR A 108 -26.81 -0.79 -8.30
N SER A 109 -28.03 -0.42 -8.68
CA SER A 109 -29.01 -1.30 -9.34
C SER A 109 -29.46 -0.80 -10.72
N GLY A 110 -28.77 0.20 -11.28
CA GLY A 110 -29.05 0.71 -12.62
C GLY A 110 -28.51 -0.22 -13.71
N ASP A 111 -28.87 0.10 -14.96
CA ASP A 111 -28.37 -0.62 -16.13
C ASP A 111 -26.87 -0.37 -16.32
N ILE A 112 -26.13 -1.43 -16.66
CA ILE A 112 -24.71 -1.34 -17.03
C ILE A 112 -24.64 -1.28 -18.55
N PRO A 113 -24.15 -0.17 -19.14
CA PRO A 113 -23.94 -0.08 -20.57
C PRO A 113 -22.88 -1.07 -21.06
N ASP A 114 -22.98 -1.47 -22.33
CA ASP A 114 -21.92 -2.18 -23.02
C ASP A 114 -20.72 -1.26 -23.31
N GLY A 115 -19.57 -1.85 -23.63
CA GLY A 115 -18.38 -1.12 -24.11
C GLY A 115 -17.24 -0.99 -23.10
N PHE A 116 -17.43 -1.45 -21.86
CA PHE A 116 -16.35 -1.57 -20.89
C PHE A 116 -15.49 -2.82 -21.15
N THR A 117 -14.20 -2.70 -20.87
CA THR A 117 -13.26 -3.83 -20.82
C THR A 117 -13.64 -4.80 -19.71
N ASP A 118 -14.01 -4.27 -18.53
CA ASP A 118 -14.55 -5.06 -17.42
C ASP A 118 -15.40 -4.19 -16.48
N VAL A 119 -16.19 -4.84 -15.62
CA VAL A 119 -17.01 -4.22 -14.57
C VAL A 119 -16.52 -4.68 -13.21
N LEU A 120 -15.87 -3.78 -12.47
CA LEU A 120 -15.29 -4.03 -11.16
C LEU A 120 -16.29 -3.67 -10.06
N ARG A 121 -16.81 -4.67 -9.36
CA ARG A 121 -17.79 -4.50 -8.29
C ARG A 121 -17.14 -4.47 -6.92
N PHE A 122 -17.55 -3.52 -6.09
CA PHE A 122 -17.03 -3.32 -4.74
C PHE A 122 -18.09 -3.64 -3.69
N GLU A 123 -17.64 -4.07 -2.51
CA GLU A 123 -18.51 -4.28 -1.34
C GLU A 123 -18.74 -2.99 -0.53
N THR A 124 -18.07 -1.90 -0.92
CA THR A 124 -18.13 -0.62 -0.22
C THR A 124 -18.22 0.53 -1.21
N ASP A 125 -18.96 1.59 -0.86
CA ASP A 125 -19.07 2.79 -1.70
C ASP A 125 -17.81 3.68 -1.63
N LEU A 126 -17.05 3.60 -0.53
CA LEU A 126 -15.76 4.28 -0.41
C LEU A 126 -14.62 3.32 -0.76
N VAL A 127 -13.90 3.62 -1.84
CA VAL A 127 -12.81 2.78 -2.35
C VAL A 127 -11.59 3.65 -2.62
N PHE A 128 -10.40 3.16 -2.30
CA PHE A 128 -9.14 3.88 -2.54
C PHE A 128 -8.42 3.29 -3.73
N ILE A 129 -7.92 4.16 -4.61
CA ILE A 129 -7.01 3.78 -5.68
C ILE A 129 -5.58 4.10 -5.25
N ILE A 130 -4.69 3.11 -5.37
CA ILE A 130 -3.24 3.27 -5.19
C ILE A 130 -2.54 2.76 -6.46
N GLY A 131 -2.43 3.66 -7.43
CA GLY A 131 -1.71 3.50 -8.67
C GLY A 131 -0.20 3.65 -8.50
N ARG A 132 0.57 2.81 -9.18
CA ARG A 132 2.04 2.80 -9.18
C ARG A 132 2.50 2.57 -10.62
N THR A 133 3.32 3.48 -11.15
CA THR A 133 3.90 3.35 -12.51
C THR A 133 5.41 3.35 -12.40
N GLN A 134 6.09 2.38 -13.00
CA GLN A 134 7.54 2.26 -12.93
C GLN A 134 8.23 3.48 -13.53
N LEU A 135 9.23 3.99 -12.83
CA LEU A 135 10.12 5.09 -13.22
C LEU A 135 11.53 4.52 -13.43
N PHE A 136 12.11 4.73 -14.61
CA PHE A 136 13.47 4.23 -14.89
C PHE A 136 14.58 5.18 -14.39
N GLY A 137 14.25 6.45 -14.20
CA GLY A 137 15.18 7.49 -13.73
C GLY A 137 14.64 8.89 -14.01
N ALA A 138 15.41 9.92 -13.63
CA ALA A 138 15.00 11.32 -13.78
C ALA A 138 14.64 11.70 -15.24
N ASP A 139 15.41 11.21 -16.21
CA ASP A 139 15.19 11.49 -17.63
C ASP A 139 13.88 10.88 -18.19
N ASP A 140 13.30 9.92 -17.47
CA ASP A 140 12.07 9.21 -17.84
C ASP A 140 10.81 9.86 -17.23
N LEU A 141 10.97 10.88 -16.39
CA LEU A 141 9.85 11.61 -15.76
C LEU A 141 8.80 12.12 -16.76
N PRO A 142 9.17 12.69 -17.93
CA PRO A 142 8.15 13.13 -18.91
C PRO A 142 7.29 11.98 -19.43
N ASN A 143 7.87 10.78 -19.60
CA ASN A 143 7.14 9.61 -20.09
C ASN A 143 6.16 9.08 -19.02
N VAL A 144 6.64 8.93 -17.78
CA VAL A 144 5.78 8.53 -16.65
C VAL A 144 4.66 9.54 -16.43
N THR A 145 4.96 10.84 -16.53
CA THR A 145 3.94 11.90 -16.41
C THR A 145 2.86 11.76 -17.48
N ALA A 146 3.24 11.52 -18.74
CA ALA A 146 2.28 11.34 -19.83
C ALA A 146 1.39 10.10 -19.62
N ILE A 147 1.96 8.99 -19.16
CA ILE A 147 1.21 7.77 -18.84
C ILE A 147 0.24 8.02 -17.68
N MET A 148 0.71 8.62 -16.59
CA MET A 148 -0.12 8.93 -15.42
C MET A 148 -1.26 9.88 -15.73
N ALA A 149 -1.05 10.86 -16.63
CA ALA A 149 -2.10 11.77 -17.10
C ALA A 149 -3.18 11.06 -17.94
N GLY A 150 -2.88 9.86 -18.46
CA GLY A 150 -3.83 9.01 -19.16
C GLY A 150 -4.75 8.22 -18.22
N TYR A 151 -4.43 8.10 -16.92
CA TYR A 151 -5.34 7.48 -15.94
C TYR A 151 -6.44 8.47 -15.58
N GLN A 152 -7.62 8.29 -16.18
CA GLN A 152 -8.73 9.25 -16.03
C GLN A 152 -9.90 8.61 -15.29
N LEU A 153 -10.51 9.40 -14.39
CA LEU A 153 -11.75 9.06 -13.71
C LEU A 153 -12.84 10.01 -14.17
N ALA A 154 -14.01 9.47 -14.46
CA ALA A 154 -15.23 10.22 -14.74
C ALA A 154 -16.43 9.48 -14.18
N THR A 155 -17.46 10.17 -13.69
CA THR A 155 -18.72 9.46 -13.35
C THR A 155 -19.33 8.86 -14.61
N LEU A 156 -20.13 7.79 -14.47
CA LEU A 156 -20.76 7.12 -15.61
C LEU A 156 -21.57 8.09 -16.46
N SER A 157 -22.35 8.98 -15.84
CA SER A 157 -23.14 9.96 -16.57
C SER A 157 -22.27 10.94 -17.37
N VAL A 158 -21.14 11.40 -16.82
CA VAL A 158 -20.17 12.27 -17.51
C VAL A 158 -19.54 11.55 -18.69
N HIS A 159 -19.15 10.29 -18.50
CA HIS A 159 -18.63 9.44 -19.58
C HIS A 159 -19.67 9.27 -20.72
N GLN A 160 -20.96 9.24 -20.39
CA GLN A 160 -22.06 9.19 -21.36
C GLN A 160 -22.48 10.56 -21.92
N GLY A 161 -21.79 11.64 -21.57
CA GLY A 161 -22.10 12.99 -22.05
C GLY A 161 -23.30 13.66 -21.38
N THR A 162 -23.65 13.24 -20.17
CA THR A 162 -24.72 13.81 -19.34
C THR A 162 -24.17 14.39 -18.03
N PRO A 163 -24.90 15.28 -17.33
CA PRO A 163 -24.42 15.85 -16.08
C PRO A 163 -24.20 14.80 -14.98
N PRO A 164 -23.19 14.98 -14.09
CA PRO A 164 -22.95 14.10 -12.94
C PRO A 164 -24.19 14.00 -12.04
N VAL A 165 -24.50 12.80 -11.56
CA VAL A 165 -25.50 12.57 -10.53
C VAL A 165 -24.93 13.11 -9.21
N PRO A 166 -25.55 14.13 -8.58
CA PRO A 166 -25.04 14.66 -7.33
C PRO A 166 -25.07 13.61 -6.24
N SER A 167 -23.97 13.48 -5.50
CA SER A 167 -23.94 12.66 -4.30
C SER A 167 -24.68 13.35 -3.15
N ASP A 168 -25.50 12.58 -2.42
CA ASP A 168 -26.11 13.07 -1.19
C ASP A 168 -25.03 13.52 -0.20
N PRO A 169 -25.23 14.64 0.53
CA PRO A 169 -24.30 15.09 1.55
C PRO A 169 -23.98 13.97 2.53
N PHE A 170 -22.70 13.76 2.79
CA PHE A 170 -22.23 12.81 3.80
C PHE A 170 -21.56 13.57 4.93
N ASP A 171 -22.10 13.43 6.13
CA ASP A 171 -21.40 13.80 7.36
C ASP A 171 -20.22 12.83 7.57
N TRP A 172 -19.05 13.23 7.08
CA TRP A 172 -17.79 12.49 7.22
C TRP A 172 -17.27 12.62 8.66
N PRO A 173 -17.17 11.51 9.43
CA PRO A 173 -16.68 11.59 10.81
C PRO A 173 -15.30 12.24 10.91
N ILE A 174 -15.16 13.30 11.69
CA ILE A 174 -13.85 13.92 11.93
C ILE A 174 -12.94 12.91 12.64
N TRP A 175 -11.81 12.54 12.03
CA TRP A 175 -10.93 11.53 12.60
C TRP A 175 -10.33 11.98 13.95
N ASN A 176 -10.36 11.09 14.94
CA ASN A 176 -9.72 11.28 16.22
C ASN A 176 -9.02 9.97 16.64
N ASP A 177 -7.70 10.03 16.77
CA ASP A 177 -6.86 8.85 17.06
C ASP A 177 -7.18 8.24 18.44
N GLU A 178 -7.52 9.04 19.46
CA GLU A 178 -7.89 8.54 20.79
C GLU A 178 -9.26 7.86 20.77
N ALA A 179 -10.24 8.48 20.13
CA ALA A 179 -11.59 7.94 20.00
C ALA A 179 -11.62 6.63 19.20
N SER A 180 -10.64 6.40 18.31
CA SER A 180 -10.49 5.11 17.60
C SER A 180 -10.07 3.95 18.51
N ARG A 181 -9.65 4.24 19.75
CA ARG A 181 -9.07 3.29 20.71
C ARG A 181 -9.91 3.12 21.99
N ASP A 182 -11.10 3.69 22.04
CA ASP A 182 -12.07 3.47 23.11
C ASP A 182 -13.49 3.35 22.54
N GLU A 183 -14.51 3.20 23.38
CA GLU A 183 -15.91 2.97 22.97
C GLU A 183 -16.44 3.94 21.91
N ARG A 184 -15.88 5.14 21.79
CA ARG A 184 -16.27 6.13 20.77
C ARG A 184 -16.04 5.63 19.35
N PHE A 185 -15.18 4.63 19.14
CA PHE A 185 -14.95 4.00 17.83
C PHE A 185 -16.26 3.48 17.23
N ILE A 186 -17.23 3.09 18.05
CA ILE A 186 -18.54 2.58 17.60
C ILE A 186 -19.27 3.62 16.77
N GLY A 187 -19.22 4.91 17.16
CA GLY A 187 -19.84 5.99 16.37
C GLY A 187 -19.23 6.10 14.97
N TYR A 188 -17.90 5.99 14.85
CA TYR A 188 -17.21 5.96 13.56
C TYR A 188 -17.67 4.76 12.74
N VAL A 189 -17.62 3.56 13.32
CA VAL A 189 -17.99 2.32 12.63
C VAL A 189 -19.44 2.37 12.16
N ASN A 190 -20.37 2.83 12.99
CA ASN A 190 -21.79 2.93 12.62
C ASN A 190 -22.01 3.86 11.43
N ARG A 191 -21.32 5.01 11.42
CA ARG A 191 -21.39 5.93 10.29
C ARG A 191 -20.76 5.34 9.03
N LEU A 192 -19.60 4.70 9.14
CA LEU A 192 -18.91 4.10 8.01
C LEU A 192 -19.62 2.87 7.44
N LEU A 193 -20.31 2.09 8.28
CA LEU A 193 -21.09 0.92 7.83
C LEU A 193 -22.24 1.28 6.89
N THR A 194 -22.68 2.54 6.82
CA THR A 194 -23.66 2.96 5.80
C THR A 194 -23.09 2.94 4.40
N LEU A 195 -21.76 2.99 4.25
CA LEU A 195 -21.02 2.88 2.98
C LEU A 195 -20.71 1.43 2.60
N CYS A 196 -21.27 0.46 3.34
CA CYS A 196 -20.98 -0.97 3.20
C CYS A 196 -22.26 -1.80 3.17
N GLN A 197 -23.34 -1.23 2.61
CA GLN A 197 -24.65 -1.87 2.55
C GLN A 197 -24.93 -2.40 1.14
N PRO A 198 -25.55 -3.59 1.01
CA PRO A 198 -25.87 -4.55 2.08
C PRO A 198 -24.61 -5.26 2.61
N PRO A 199 -24.63 -5.82 3.85
CA PRO A 199 -23.52 -6.63 4.34
C PRO A 199 -23.31 -7.86 3.46
N HIS A 200 -22.05 -8.29 3.30
CA HIS A 200 -21.75 -9.54 2.61
C HIS A 200 -22.49 -10.72 3.30
N PRO A 201 -23.05 -11.69 2.56
CA PRO A 201 -23.85 -12.77 3.15
C PRO A 201 -23.16 -13.56 4.26
N SER A 202 -21.83 -13.75 4.16
CA SER A 202 -21.05 -14.45 5.19
C SER A 202 -20.90 -13.67 6.50
N GLU A 203 -21.27 -12.39 6.54
CA GLU A 203 -21.04 -11.48 7.66
C GLU A 203 -22.32 -11.03 8.36
N VAL A 204 -23.49 -11.39 7.82
CA VAL A 204 -24.81 -11.02 8.39
C VAL A 204 -24.89 -11.42 9.86
N ALA A 205 -24.65 -12.68 10.20
CA ALA A 205 -24.71 -13.17 11.58
C ALA A 205 -23.67 -12.51 12.50
N MET A 206 -22.52 -12.09 11.96
CA MET A 206 -21.52 -11.35 12.72
C MET A 206 -22.03 -9.95 13.07
N PHE A 207 -22.60 -9.22 12.10
CA PHE A 207 -23.15 -7.89 12.35
C PHE A 207 -24.40 -7.92 13.23
N GLU A 208 -25.24 -8.96 13.15
CA GLU A 208 -26.34 -9.17 14.11
C GLU A 208 -25.84 -9.31 15.55
N ARG A 209 -24.71 -10.01 15.77
CA ARG A 209 -24.07 -10.07 17.08
C ARG A 209 -23.49 -8.73 17.50
N PHE A 210 -22.89 -7.97 16.59
CA PHE A 210 -22.34 -6.64 16.89
C PHE A 210 -23.43 -5.62 17.24
N ALA A 211 -24.63 -5.76 16.68
CA ALA A 211 -25.78 -4.93 17.02
C ALA A 211 -26.14 -4.98 18.52
N THR A 212 -25.83 -6.07 19.23
CA THR A 212 -26.12 -6.18 20.67
C THR A 212 -25.29 -5.22 21.54
N ILE A 213 -24.19 -4.68 21.00
CA ILE A 213 -23.35 -3.66 21.66
C ILE A 213 -23.46 -2.29 20.97
N GLY A 214 -24.48 -2.10 20.12
CA GLY A 214 -24.76 -0.84 19.46
C GLY A 214 -23.96 -0.59 18.18
N ILE A 215 -23.34 -1.62 17.59
CA ILE A 215 -22.66 -1.50 16.30
C ILE A 215 -23.61 -1.87 15.16
N GLY A 216 -23.87 -0.95 14.24
CA GLY A 216 -24.73 -1.16 13.09
C GLY A 216 -24.82 0.07 12.19
N ALA A 217 -25.11 -0.14 10.90
CA ALA A 217 -25.15 0.93 9.91
C ALA A 217 -26.15 2.04 10.31
N GLY A 218 -25.64 3.27 10.43
CA GLY A 218 -26.44 4.46 10.73
C GLY A 218 -26.96 4.53 12.17
N LEU A 219 -26.63 3.57 13.04
CA LEU A 219 -27.05 3.63 14.44
C LEU A 219 -26.37 4.80 15.15
N ALA A 220 -27.19 5.65 15.79
CA ALA A 220 -26.67 6.67 16.69
C ALA A 220 -25.94 6.01 17.86
N PHE A 221 -24.80 6.58 18.25
CA PHE A 221 -24.02 6.10 19.37
C PHE A 221 -23.69 7.26 20.31
N ASP A 222 -24.27 7.23 21.51
CA ASP A 222 -23.95 8.18 22.58
C ASP A 222 -23.05 7.48 23.61
N ALA A 223 -21.75 7.80 23.54
CA ALA A 223 -20.78 7.27 24.48
C ALA A 223 -21.11 7.69 25.92
N ALA A 224 -21.70 8.85 26.18
CA ALA A 224 -22.02 9.32 27.53
C ALA A 224 -23.18 8.54 28.16
N ALA A 225 -24.08 8.00 27.35
CA ALA A 225 -25.22 7.20 27.80
C ALA A 225 -24.87 5.74 28.16
N LEU A 226 -23.64 5.28 27.89
CA LEU A 226 -23.21 3.93 28.24
C LEU A 226 -23.04 3.76 29.75
N ALA A 227 -23.67 2.70 30.28
CA ALA A 227 -23.41 2.22 31.63
C ALA A 227 -21.93 1.85 31.82
N ASP A 228 -21.40 2.07 33.02
CA ASP A 228 -19.96 1.95 33.30
C ASP A 228 -19.43 0.53 33.07
N ASP A 229 -20.23 -0.49 33.39
CA ASP A 229 -19.89 -1.90 33.16
C ASP A 229 -19.74 -2.22 31.67
N ARG A 230 -20.67 -1.72 30.83
CA ARG A 230 -20.62 -1.86 29.38
C ARG A 230 -19.45 -1.11 28.78
N ARG A 231 -19.20 0.12 29.24
CA ARG A 231 -18.04 0.92 28.79
C ARG A 231 -16.73 0.20 29.09
N ALA A 232 -16.57 -0.30 30.32
CA ALA A 232 -15.39 -1.05 30.73
C ALA A 232 -15.21 -2.32 29.89
N ALA A 233 -16.29 -3.07 29.63
CA ALA A 233 -16.23 -4.27 28.80
C ALA A 233 -15.82 -3.98 27.34
N ILE A 234 -16.37 -2.92 26.73
CA ILE A 234 -16.00 -2.49 25.37
C ILE A 234 -14.52 -2.09 25.31
N ARG A 235 -14.05 -1.27 26.26
CA ARG A 235 -12.64 -0.84 26.33
C ARG A 235 -11.71 -2.03 26.51
N ALA A 236 -12.03 -2.95 27.42
CA ALA A 236 -11.26 -4.18 27.60
C ALA A 236 -11.19 -5.02 26.31
N GLY A 237 -12.27 -5.08 25.53
CA GLY A 237 -12.29 -5.73 24.23
C GLY A 237 -11.38 -5.04 23.20
N VAL A 238 -11.35 -3.70 23.17
CA VAL A 238 -10.44 -2.93 22.33
C VAL A 238 -8.99 -3.19 22.72
N ASP A 239 -8.65 -3.14 24.01
CA ASP A 239 -7.31 -3.40 24.50
C ASP A 239 -6.83 -4.81 24.16
N ALA A 240 -7.69 -5.82 24.39
CA ALA A 240 -7.40 -7.21 24.05
C ALA A 240 -7.18 -7.39 22.53
N ALA A 241 -8.02 -6.78 21.69
CA ALA A 241 -7.85 -6.83 20.23
C ALA A 241 -6.54 -6.17 19.79
N ARG A 242 -6.17 -5.03 20.38
CA ARG A 242 -4.91 -4.33 20.08
C ARG A 242 -3.70 -5.16 20.49
N ALA A 243 -3.71 -5.74 21.69
CA ALA A 243 -2.64 -6.62 22.15
C ALA A 243 -2.47 -7.83 21.22
N ALA A 244 -3.57 -8.48 20.84
CA ALA A 244 -3.55 -9.62 19.92
C ALA A 244 -3.02 -9.24 18.52
N MET A 245 -3.36 -8.05 18.00
CA MET A 245 -2.79 -7.56 16.75
C MET A 245 -1.29 -7.31 16.88
N THR A 246 -0.84 -6.64 17.94
CA THR A 246 0.59 -6.37 18.19
C THR A 246 1.42 -7.65 18.32
N GLU A 247 0.89 -8.68 18.98
CA GLU A 247 1.54 -9.99 19.06
C GLU A 247 1.60 -10.70 17.69
N ARG A 248 0.59 -10.51 16.84
CA ARG A 248 0.52 -11.16 15.53
C ARG A 248 1.40 -10.50 14.47
N VAL A 249 1.63 -9.19 14.54
CA VAL A 249 2.38 -8.41 13.52
C VAL A 249 3.77 -9.00 13.19
N PRO A 250 4.63 -9.38 14.16
CA PRO A 250 5.93 -9.98 13.88
C PRO A 250 5.86 -11.35 13.18
N HIS A 251 4.68 -11.98 13.13
CA HIS A 251 4.45 -13.31 12.58
C HIS A 251 3.62 -13.30 11.29
N LEU A 252 3.46 -12.13 10.64
CA LEU A 252 2.72 -12.00 9.39
C LEU A 252 3.48 -12.53 8.16
N GLY A 253 4.73 -12.95 8.32
CA GLY A 253 5.49 -13.65 7.29
C GLY A 253 6.66 -14.41 7.90
N LYS A 254 7.39 -15.13 7.06
CA LYS A 254 8.57 -15.88 7.49
C LYS A 254 9.79 -14.97 7.51
N GLN A 255 10.65 -15.15 8.52
CA GLN A 255 11.97 -14.56 8.54
C GLN A 255 12.96 -15.52 7.86
N ILE A 256 13.64 -15.05 6.82
CA ILE A 256 14.63 -15.82 6.05
C ILE A 256 15.85 -14.92 5.85
N ASN A 257 17.02 -15.35 6.32
CA ASN A 257 18.29 -14.62 6.12
C ASN A 257 18.26 -13.15 6.58
N GLY A 258 17.53 -12.83 7.67
CA GLY A 258 17.35 -11.45 8.15
C GLY A 258 16.21 -10.68 7.46
N TRP A 259 15.63 -11.23 6.39
CA TRP A 259 14.51 -10.64 5.65
C TRP A 259 13.17 -11.15 6.15
N SER A 260 12.18 -10.25 6.25
CA SER A 260 10.78 -10.60 6.56
C SER A 260 9.82 -9.76 5.72
N ALA A 261 8.65 -10.30 5.39
CA ALA A 261 7.65 -9.59 4.59
C ALA A 261 6.27 -9.72 5.25
N VAL A 262 5.42 -8.71 5.06
CA VAL A 262 4.01 -8.80 5.48
C VAL A 262 3.25 -9.62 4.44
N GLU A 263 2.84 -10.84 4.79
CA GLU A 263 2.04 -11.75 3.96
C GLU A 263 0.60 -11.82 4.48
N ALA A 264 0.00 -10.65 4.72
CA ALA A 264 -1.32 -10.50 5.34
C ALA A 264 -2.18 -9.44 4.62
N LEU A 265 -2.04 -9.36 3.30
CA LEU A 265 -2.69 -8.38 2.43
C LEU A 265 -3.28 -9.13 1.22
N GLY A 266 -4.54 -8.88 0.90
CA GLY A 266 -5.26 -9.61 -0.13
C GLY A 266 -6.73 -9.28 -0.22
N SER A 267 -7.44 -10.03 -1.05
CA SER A 267 -8.90 -9.97 -1.19
C SER A 267 -9.63 -10.62 -0.01
N ARG A 268 -10.97 -10.56 -0.01
CA ARG A 268 -11.82 -11.29 0.95
C ARG A 268 -11.52 -12.79 0.94
N GLU A 269 -11.34 -13.37 -0.25
CA GLU A 269 -11.05 -14.79 -0.45
C GLU A 269 -9.72 -15.19 0.17
N PHE A 270 -8.70 -14.33 0.05
CA PHE A 270 -7.41 -14.55 0.69
C PHE A 270 -7.55 -14.67 2.22
N PHE A 271 -8.33 -13.78 2.84
CA PHE A 271 -8.50 -13.81 4.29
C PHE A 271 -9.40 -14.95 4.75
N ALA A 272 -10.32 -15.45 3.93
CA ALA A 272 -11.21 -16.57 4.23
C ALA A 272 -11.90 -16.49 5.61
N GLY A 273 -12.25 -15.27 6.05
CA GLY A 273 -12.87 -15.00 7.35
C GLY A 273 -11.90 -14.80 8.53
N ASP A 274 -10.58 -14.83 8.32
CA ASP A 274 -9.58 -14.49 9.34
C ASP A 274 -9.46 -12.96 9.52
N TYR A 275 -10.41 -12.40 10.27
CA TYR A 275 -10.43 -10.98 10.59
C TYR A 275 -9.23 -10.52 11.42
N GLY A 276 -8.64 -11.42 12.21
CA GLY A 276 -7.43 -11.13 12.98
C GLY A 276 -6.22 -10.93 12.08
N LEU A 277 -6.09 -11.75 11.03
CA LEU A 277 -5.02 -11.61 10.03
C LEU A 277 -5.16 -10.29 9.30
N ARG A 278 -6.37 -9.99 8.83
CA ARG A 278 -6.68 -8.72 8.13
C ARG A 278 -6.40 -7.51 9.00
N ALA A 279 -6.79 -7.55 10.28
CA ALA A 279 -6.58 -6.44 11.21
C ALA A 279 -5.08 -6.24 11.52
N ALA A 280 -4.33 -7.32 11.74
CA ALA A 280 -2.88 -7.26 11.94
C ALA A 280 -2.14 -6.80 10.67
N GLY A 281 -2.55 -7.25 9.48
CA GLY A 281 -2.03 -6.79 8.20
C GLY A 281 -2.26 -5.29 7.99
N ALA A 282 -3.46 -4.79 8.29
CA ALA A 282 -3.75 -3.36 8.25
C ALA A 282 -2.94 -2.54 9.28
N MET A 283 -2.66 -3.10 10.46
CA MET A 283 -1.77 -2.49 11.45
C MET A 283 -0.32 -2.42 10.95
N ALA A 284 0.16 -3.46 10.27
CA ALA A 284 1.52 -3.54 9.76
C ALA A 284 1.75 -2.67 8.51
N GLY A 285 0.75 -2.53 7.63
CA GLY A 285 0.91 -1.80 6.38
C GLY A 285 -0.36 -1.77 5.53
N TRP A 286 -1.40 -1.08 5.99
CA TRP A 286 -2.63 -0.85 5.21
C TRP A 286 -2.30 -0.27 3.82
N GLY A 287 -2.98 -0.77 2.78
CA GLY A 287 -2.78 -0.33 1.39
C GLY A 287 -1.58 -0.98 0.68
N GLY A 288 -0.91 -1.95 1.32
CA GLY A 288 0.10 -2.77 0.66
C GLY A 288 -0.51 -3.71 -0.39
N ASN A 289 0.32 -4.10 -1.36
CA ASN A 289 -0.07 -5.01 -2.44
C ASN A 289 -0.22 -6.46 -1.96
N ASP A 290 -0.99 -7.23 -2.72
CA ASP A 290 -0.95 -8.69 -2.66
C ASP A 290 0.47 -9.17 -3.00
N LYS A 291 0.91 -10.24 -2.34
CA LYS A 291 2.26 -10.82 -2.56
C LYS A 291 2.54 -11.14 -4.03
N VAL A 292 1.51 -11.54 -4.79
CA VAL A 292 1.61 -11.87 -6.24
C VAL A 292 1.74 -10.65 -7.15
N GLU A 293 1.36 -9.46 -6.67
CA GLU A 293 1.54 -8.19 -7.39
C GLU A 293 2.92 -7.63 -7.07
N ALA A 294 3.27 -7.54 -5.79
CA ALA A 294 4.59 -7.12 -5.35
C ALA A 294 4.97 -7.72 -4.00
N PHE A 295 6.16 -8.29 -3.93
CA PHE A 295 6.72 -8.87 -2.71
C PHE A 295 7.76 -7.92 -2.11
N TYR A 296 7.62 -7.61 -0.81
CA TYR A 296 8.41 -6.60 -0.12
C TYR A 296 9.18 -7.13 1.11
N PRO A 297 10.20 -8.00 0.93
CA PRO A 297 11.08 -8.36 2.04
C PRO A 297 11.83 -7.15 2.59
N MET A 298 11.79 -6.97 3.91
CA MET A 298 12.56 -5.96 4.65
C MET A 298 13.64 -6.64 5.49
N CYS A 299 14.86 -6.12 5.44
CA CYS A 299 16.00 -6.61 6.21
C CYS A 299 16.43 -5.58 7.25
N ARG A 300 16.54 -6.03 8.50
CA ARG A 300 16.95 -5.19 9.64
C ARG A 300 18.18 -5.73 10.35
N GLU A 301 18.57 -6.96 10.04
CA GLU A 301 19.63 -7.68 10.72
C GLU A 301 20.59 -8.27 9.68
N ASP A 302 21.87 -8.32 10.01
CA ASP A 302 22.87 -9.02 9.21
C ASP A 302 22.80 -10.55 9.39
N ALA A 303 23.67 -11.27 8.68
CA ALA A 303 23.78 -12.73 8.71
C ALA A 303 24.07 -13.30 10.12
N ALA A 304 24.58 -12.49 11.04
CA ALA A 304 24.86 -12.85 12.42
C ALA A 304 23.71 -12.44 13.38
N GLY A 305 22.59 -11.93 12.85
CA GLY A 305 21.45 -11.46 13.63
C GLY A 305 21.72 -10.14 14.36
N GLN A 306 22.72 -9.37 13.93
CA GLN A 306 22.98 -8.05 14.51
C GLN A 306 22.22 -6.97 13.75
N PRO A 307 21.63 -5.96 14.43
CA PRO A 307 20.98 -4.84 13.75
C PRO A 307 21.92 -4.15 12.75
N LEU A 308 21.37 -3.80 11.59
CA LEU A 308 22.09 -3.06 10.56
C LEU A 308 22.36 -1.62 11.02
N ASP A 309 23.63 -1.24 11.00
CA ASP A 309 24.11 0.08 11.41
C ASP A 309 25.30 0.51 10.52
N GLY A 310 25.19 1.68 9.90
CA GLY A 310 26.13 2.18 8.90
C GLY A 310 27.46 2.70 9.46
N THR A 311 27.71 2.56 10.77
CA THR A 311 29.06 2.60 11.34
C THR A 311 29.92 1.40 10.92
N LYS A 312 29.31 0.38 10.31
CA LYS A 312 29.97 -0.77 9.68
C LYS A 312 29.70 -0.80 8.17
N SER A 313 30.45 -1.63 7.48
CA SER A 313 30.26 -1.94 6.06
C SER A 313 29.58 -3.30 5.89
N TYR A 314 28.76 -3.44 4.85
CA TYR A 314 28.06 -4.67 4.52
C TYR A 314 28.08 -4.92 3.01
N THR A 315 27.81 -6.17 2.65
CA THR A 315 27.55 -6.59 1.27
C THR A 315 26.26 -7.40 1.18
N LEU A 316 25.53 -7.19 0.09
CA LEU A 316 24.46 -8.08 -0.37
C LEU A 316 24.89 -8.70 -1.69
N HIS A 317 25.22 -10.00 -1.67
CA HIS A 317 25.67 -10.74 -2.86
C HIS A 317 24.49 -11.49 -3.48
N LEU A 318 24.10 -11.08 -4.69
CA LEU A 318 23.05 -11.69 -5.49
C LEU A 318 23.69 -12.61 -6.52
N GLU A 319 23.87 -13.89 -6.17
CA GLU A 319 24.29 -14.93 -7.12
C GLU A 319 23.27 -15.07 -8.26
N THR A 320 21.98 -15.02 -7.90
CA THR A 320 20.86 -14.91 -8.85
C THR A 320 20.02 -13.70 -8.49
N MET A 321 19.60 -12.94 -9.51
CA MET A 321 18.76 -11.76 -9.32
C MET A 321 17.40 -12.13 -8.70
N PRO A 322 16.79 -11.22 -7.93
CA PRO A 322 15.43 -11.42 -7.46
C PRO A 322 14.48 -11.72 -8.63
N PRO A 323 13.76 -12.86 -8.61
CA PRO A 323 13.05 -13.35 -9.78
C PRO A 323 11.73 -12.58 -9.94
N ALA A 324 11.77 -11.59 -10.83
CA ALA A 324 10.70 -10.65 -11.10
C ALA A 324 10.35 -10.67 -12.58
N LYS A 325 9.06 -10.72 -12.92
CA LYS A 325 8.60 -10.56 -14.31
C LYS A 325 8.63 -9.11 -14.77
N ALA A 326 8.53 -8.17 -13.83
CA ALA A 326 8.62 -6.75 -14.09
C ALA A 326 10.02 -6.22 -13.76
N PHE A 327 10.29 -5.98 -12.48
CA PHE A 327 11.61 -5.53 -12.02
C PHE A 327 11.76 -5.76 -10.51
N TRP A 328 12.98 -5.60 -10.03
CA TRP A 328 13.30 -5.61 -8.60
C TRP A 328 14.13 -4.38 -8.22
N SER A 329 14.09 -4.02 -6.94
CA SER A 329 14.97 -3.02 -6.35
C SER A 329 15.34 -3.36 -4.91
N VAL A 330 16.43 -2.78 -4.42
CA VAL A 330 16.85 -2.76 -3.01
C VAL A 330 17.03 -1.31 -2.61
N THR A 331 16.21 -0.81 -1.69
CA THR A 331 16.23 0.57 -1.19
C THR A 331 16.70 0.60 0.25
N ILE A 332 17.45 1.65 0.62
CA ILE A 332 17.91 1.88 1.99
C ILE A 332 17.11 2.99 2.68
N TYR A 333 16.84 2.81 3.97
CA TYR A 333 16.14 3.78 4.81
C TYR A 333 16.83 3.96 6.16
N ASP A 334 16.77 5.18 6.69
CA ASP A 334 17.10 5.48 8.08
C ASP A 334 15.94 5.07 9.02
N THR A 335 16.06 5.28 10.34
CA THR A 335 14.99 4.95 11.33
C THR A 335 14.53 6.09 12.27
N PRO A 336 14.55 7.39 11.90
CA PRO A 336 14.28 8.49 12.83
C PRO A 336 12.80 8.71 13.15
N TYR A 337 11.85 8.05 12.47
CA TYR A 337 10.42 8.30 12.69
C TYR A 337 9.95 7.77 14.04
N ASP A 338 10.14 6.48 14.29
CA ASP A 338 9.73 5.79 15.52
C ASP A 338 10.77 4.78 16.00
N GLY A 339 12.00 4.85 15.47
CA GLY A 339 13.06 3.87 15.72
C GLY A 339 12.91 2.58 14.90
N VAL A 340 11.84 2.42 14.12
CA VAL A 340 11.57 1.24 13.30
C VAL A 340 11.44 1.62 11.83
N ALA A 341 10.69 2.66 11.49
CA ALA A 341 10.55 3.17 10.13
C ALA A 341 11.32 4.48 9.94
N GLY A 342 11.61 4.79 8.68
CA GLY A 342 12.20 6.08 8.31
C GLY A 342 12.05 6.40 6.84
N TYR A 343 13.00 7.14 6.33
CA TYR A 343 13.00 7.86 5.06
C TYR A 343 14.27 7.56 4.27
N LEU A 344 14.33 8.07 3.04
CA LEU A 344 15.51 7.92 2.19
C LEU A 344 16.72 8.62 2.83
N VAL A 345 17.88 7.99 2.70
CA VAL A 345 19.13 8.38 3.35
C VAL A 345 19.86 9.43 2.52
N ASP A 346 20.10 10.60 3.10
CA ASP A 346 20.92 11.64 2.46
C ASP A 346 22.31 11.12 2.10
N ASN A 347 22.76 11.34 0.86
CA ASN A 347 24.04 10.80 0.38
C ASN A 347 24.64 11.59 -0.80
N PRO A 348 25.98 11.56 -0.98
CA PRO A 348 26.67 12.41 -1.96
C PRO A 348 26.38 12.15 -3.44
N ILE A 349 25.69 11.06 -3.80
CA ILE A 349 25.45 10.66 -5.19
C ILE A 349 23.95 10.55 -5.52
N ASP A 350 23.08 10.99 -4.61
CA ASP A 350 21.62 10.92 -4.72
C ASP A 350 21.09 9.52 -5.10
N ARG A 351 21.73 8.48 -4.57
CA ARG A 351 21.36 7.07 -4.81
C ARG A 351 20.77 6.45 -3.55
N TYR A 352 19.48 6.20 -3.58
CA TYR A 352 18.75 5.62 -2.45
C TYR A 352 18.38 4.15 -2.67
N LEU A 353 18.58 3.64 -3.88
CA LEU A 353 18.29 2.27 -4.26
C LEU A 353 19.26 1.76 -5.33
N VAL A 354 19.31 0.44 -5.46
CA VAL A 354 19.87 -0.28 -6.59
C VAL A 354 18.77 -1.14 -7.21
N ASN A 355 18.63 -1.11 -8.53
CA ASN A 355 17.65 -1.88 -9.29
C ASN A 355 18.25 -2.34 -10.63
N ALA A 356 17.49 -3.16 -11.38
CA ALA A 356 17.93 -3.71 -12.66
C ALA A 356 18.26 -2.65 -13.74
N THR A 357 17.72 -1.43 -13.61
CA THR A 357 17.95 -0.33 -14.56
C THR A 357 18.95 0.71 -14.05
N THR A 358 19.61 0.47 -12.91
CA THR A 358 20.59 1.39 -12.34
C THR A 358 21.77 1.52 -13.30
N PRO A 359 22.08 2.75 -13.79
CA PRO A 359 23.15 2.93 -14.77
C PRO A 359 24.52 2.55 -14.22
N GLY A 360 25.28 1.80 -15.01
CA GLY A 360 26.69 1.53 -14.75
C GLY A 360 26.98 0.44 -13.72
N LEU A 361 25.99 -0.37 -13.31
CA LEU A 361 26.24 -1.54 -12.45
C LEU A 361 27.29 -2.47 -13.06
N ALA A 362 28.21 -2.93 -12.21
CA ALA A 362 29.26 -3.87 -12.55
C ALA A 362 28.87 -5.27 -12.08
N TYR A 363 28.80 -6.22 -13.01
CA TYR A 363 28.45 -7.61 -12.72
C TYR A 363 29.70 -8.48 -12.71
N GLY A 364 29.67 -9.55 -11.92
CA GLY A 364 30.68 -10.61 -11.99
C GLY A 364 30.60 -11.37 -13.31
N ASP A 365 31.67 -12.09 -13.67
CA ASP A 365 31.74 -12.90 -14.89
C ASP A 365 30.67 -14.02 -14.93
N ASP A 366 30.16 -14.42 -13.76
CA ASP A 366 29.07 -15.38 -13.56
C ASP A 366 27.66 -14.74 -13.63
N GLY A 367 27.59 -13.43 -13.83
CA GLY A 367 26.35 -12.65 -13.85
C GLY A 367 25.84 -12.24 -12.46
N SER A 368 26.59 -12.52 -11.39
CA SER A 368 26.26 -12.08 -10.04
C SER A 368 26.38 -10.56 -9.87
N LEU A 369 25.70 -10.02 -8.87
CA LEU A 369 25.80 -8.61 -8.47
C LEU A 369 26.11 -8.52 -6.98
N THR A 370 27.18 -7.82 -6.62
CA THR A 370 27.49 -7.49 -5.23
C THR A 370 27.18 -6.04 -4.96
N ILE A 371 26.18 -5.77 -4.12
CA ILE A 371 25.84 -4.41 -3.67
C ILE A 371 26.65 -4.10 -2.41
N HIS A 372 27.42 -3.02 -2.44
CA HIS A 372 28.19 -2.55 -1.28
C HIS A 372 27.37 -1.55 -0.49
N ILE A 373 27.09 -1.85 0.78
CA ILE A 373 26.22 -1.06 1.64
C ILE A 373 27.06 -0.50 2.77
N GLN A 374 27.47 0.77 2.64
CA GLN A 374 28.38 1.42 3.59
C GLN A 374 28.31 2.94 3.45
N ARG A 375 28.70 3.66 4.52
CA ARG A 375 28.70 5.13 4.53
C ARG A 375 29.77 5.74 3.62
N ASP A 376 30.97 5.16 3.64
CA ASP A 376 32.12 5.70 2.92
C ASP A 376 32.22 5.07 1.51
N GLN A 377 32.46 5.88 0.47
CA GLN A 377 32.51 5.41 -0.91
C GLN A 377 33.59 4.32 -1.10
N PRO A 378 33.27 3.15 -1.69
CA PRO A 378 34.26 2.13 -2.02
C PRO A 378 35.33 2.66 -2.98
N THR A 379 36.60 2.27 -2.77
CA THR A 379 37.73 2.75 -3.56
C THR A 379 37.91 2.04 -4.90
N SER A 380 37.37 0.83 -5.06
CA SER A 380 37.38 0.12 -6.34
C SER A 380 36.33 0.68 -7.29
N ALA A 381 36.58 0.60 -8.60
CA ALA A 381 35.63 1.05 -9.61
C ALA A 381 34.32 0.24 -9.56
N GLU A 382 34.42 -1.09 -9.43
CA GLU A 382 33.26 -1.98 -9.23
C GLU A 382 32.50 -1.63 -7.95
N GLY A 383 33.21 -1.42 -6.85
CA GLY A 383 32.60 -1.07 -5.58
C GLY A 383 31.82 0.23 -5.68
N SER A 384 32.43 1.28 -6.24
CA SER A 384 31.77 2.57 -6.50
C SER A 384 30.56 2.43 -7.42
N ALA A 385 30.63 1.58 -8.46
CA ALA A 385 29.53 1.34 -9.38
C ALA A 385 28.31 0.71 -8.68
N ASN A 386 28.54 -0.24 -7.77
CA ASN A 386 27.49 -0.98 -7.06
C ASN A 386 27.25 -0.47 -5.63
N TRP A 387 27.71 0.73 -5.32
CA TRP A 387 27.58 1.31 -3.99
C TRP A 387 26.14 1.76 -3.71
N LEU A 388 25.62 1.38 -2.54
CA LEU A 388 24.40 1.88 -1.92
C LEU A 388 24.79 2.61 -0.62
N PRO A 389 24.82 3.95 -0.61
CA PRO A 389 25.25 4.73 0.55
C PRO A 389 24.39 4.50 1.79
N ALA A 390 25.03 4.20 2.92
CA ALA A 390 24.37 4.02 4.22
C ALA A 390 24.53 5.26 5.14
N PRO A 391 23.61 5.50 6.09
CA PRO A 391 23.71 6.63 7.01
C PRO A 391 24.77 6.36 8.09
N ASP A 392 25.14 7.40 8.85
CA ASP A 392 25.93 7.24 10.08
C ASP A 392 25.02 6.83 11.26
N GLY A 393 24.55 5.58 11.24
CA GLY A 393 23.70 5.00 12.28
C GLY A 393 22.77 3.89 11.79
N PRO A 394 21.71 3.56 12.55
CA PRO A 394 20.80 2.46 12.21
C PRO A 394 20.12 2.66 10.87
N PHE A 395 19.98 1.57 10.12
CA PHE A 395 19.25 1.56 8.85
C PHE A 395 18.52 0.23 8.64
N TYR A 396 17.67 0.18 7.63
CA TYR A 396 17.12 -1.07 7.13
C TYR A 396 17.02 -1.03 5.60
N LEU A 397 16.89 -2.21 5.01
CA LEU A 397 16.74 -2.38 3.57
C LEU A 397 15.32 -2.85 3.26
N ALA A 398 14.76 -2.40 2.15
CA ALA A 398 13.59 -3.00 1.55
C ALA A 398 13.95 -3.51 0.16
N MET A 399 13.82 -4.82 -0.03
CA MET A 399 13.81 -5.43 -1.35
C MET A 399 12.38 -5.38 -1.88
N ARG A 400 12.21 -5.00 -3.14
CA ARG A 400 10.92 -5.00 -3.81
C ARG A 400 11.03 -5.86 -5.05
N ILE A 401 10.12 -6.82 -5.20
CA ILE A 401 10.04 -7.71 -6.35
C ILE A 401 8.66 -7.51 -6.96
N TYR A 402 8.60 -6.81 -8.09
CA TYR A 402 7.34 -6.50 -8.77
C TYR A 402 6.99 -7.60 -9.76
N TRP A 403 5.73 -8.01 -9.73
CA TRP A 403 5.22 -9.17 -10.46
C TRP A 403 6.14 -10.39 -10.28
N PRO A 404 6.33 -10.86 -9.03
CA PRO A 404 7.28 -11.92 -8.72
C PRO A 404 7.00 -13.20 -9.50
N GLU A 405 8.07 -13.86 -9.93
CA GLU A 405 7.97 -15.20 -10.48
C GLU A 405 7.65 -16.22 -9.37
N PRO A 406 7.14 -17.42 -9.71
CA PRO A 406 6.83 -18.45 -8.72
C PRO A 406 7.96 -18.73 -7.72
N ALA A 407 9.22 -18.66 -8.18
CA ALA A 407 10.38 -18.94 -7.34
C ALA A 407 10.52 -18.02 -6.12
N ALA A 408 10.13 -16.73 -6.24
CA ALA A 408 10.13 -15.80 -5.10
C ALA A 408 8.94 -16.04 -4.15
N LEU A 409 7.88 -16.68 -4.62
CA LEU A 409 6.64 -16.89 -3.87
C LEU A 409 6.64 -18.21 -3.09
N ASP A 410 7.19 -19.26 -3.69
CA ASP A 410 7.26 -20.61 -3.12
C ASP A 410 8.51 -20.87 -2.26
N GLY A 411 9.50 -19.97 -2.33
CA GLY A 411 10.73 -20.03 -1.54
C GLY A 411 11.84 -20.88 -2.15
N THR A 412 11.72 -21.32 -3.41
CA THR A 412 12.84 -21.92 -4.15
C THR A 412 13.95 -20.91 -4.44
N TRP A 413 13.61 -19.63 -4.51
CA TRP A 413 14.53 -18.51 -4.37
C TRP A 413 14.22 -17.76 -3.06
N THR A 414 15.28 -17.39 -2.34
CA THR A 414 15.16 -16.58 -1.11
C THR A 414 16.18 -15.45 -1.15
N PRO A 415 15.85 -14.25 -0.63
CA PRO A 415 16.83 -13.17 -0.51
C PRO A 415 18.08 -13.66 0.25
N PRO A 416 19.30 -13.42 -0.29
CA PRO A 416 20.52 -13.80 0.41
C PRO A 416 20.73 -12.90 1.65
N PRO A 417 21.48 -13.37 2.66
CA PRO A 417 21.73 -12.57 3.85
C PRO A 417 22.57 -11.34 3.52
N VAL A 418 22.38 -10.28 4.30
CA VAL A 418 23.29 -9.12 4.33
C VAL A 418 24.47 -9.49 5.22
N VAL A 419 25.70 -9.35 4.74
CA VAL A 419 26.91 -9.80 5.46
C VAL A 419 27.76 -8.59 5.82
N ALA A 420 28.12 -8.43 7.10
CA ALA A 420 29.08 -7.42 7.53
C ALA A 420 30.49 -7.74 7.00
N THR A 421 31.22 -6.71 6.54
CA THR A 421 32.53 -6.85 5.88
C THR A 421 33.66 -6.16 6.62
#